data_AF-A0A2J7VBM3-F1
#
_entry.id   AF-A0A2J7VBM3-F1
#
_cell.length_a   1.000
_cell.length_b   1.000
_cell.length_c   1.000
_cell.angle_alpha   90.00
_cell.angle_beta   90.00
_cell.angle_gamma   90.00
#
_symmetry.space_group_name_H-M   'P 1'
#
loop_
_entity.id
_entity.type
_entity.pdbx_description
1 polymer ?
#
loop_
_entity_poly.entity_id
_entity_poly.type
_entity_poly.pdbx_seq_one_letter_code
_entity_poly.pdbx_strand_id
1 'polypeptide(L)'
;MRLLFGTNRKASDDTRGALRNSFSSALRENMAFGYVDVSVPPTHKIGEIERPKLWKLEFAEEPTEHMMIRDIALVDSTRFADLINEYRGPDGRKPTVLFVHGYNVSFDDAALRTAQIAYDLRIDSVPAFFSWASRADPSQYMQDENTALQSIPDFKKFLRLFALNSSDRIFLVAHSMGSRIVTQALTEMIQAEPAITTRVVQLVLAAPDLDATVFREQIVPAIAGQRIPLTLYASSRDKTLQISSRIHGCCRAGLGGDRIVIAEGVESIDATSIDTSFLGHSYFAETRPLLTDLNLLLAQGLRAASRPLLGPRPAGRPTHYYFRQ
;
A
#
# COMPACT_ATOMS: atom_id res chain seq x y z
N MET A 1 -10.57 10.11 11.60
CA MET A 1 -10.62 8.65 11.40
C MET A 1 -9.42 8.01 12.06
N ARG A 2 -9.52 6.76 12.51
CA ARG A 2 -8.39 6.06 13.15
C ARG A 2 -7.96 4.87 12.30
N LEU A 3 -6.65 4.69 12.18
CA LEU A 3 -5.99 3.61 11.43
C LEU A 3 -5.18 2.74 12.38
N LEU A 4 -5.10 1.45 12.10
CA LEU A 4 -4.22 0.53 12.83
C LEU A 4 -2.86 0.44 12.13
N PHE A 5 -1.77 0.40 12.88
CA PHE A 5 -0.44 0.30 12.28
C PHE A 5 0.45 -0.73 12.94
N GLY A 6 1.39 -1.19 12.14
CA GLY A 6 2.53 -1.97 12.55
C GLY A 6 3.79 -1.31 12.01
N THR A 7 4.83 -1.18 12.82
CA THR A 7 6.07 -0.53 12.38
C THR A 7 7.32 -1.13 12.99
N ASN A 8 8.39 -1.23 12.21
CA ASN A 8 9.73 -1.53 12.69
C ASN A 8 10.64 -0.30 12.71
N ARG A 9 10.04 0.90 12.75
CA ARG A 9 10.76 2.16 12.95
C ARG A 9 11.05 2.39 14.43
N LYS A 10 12.26 2.83 14.76
CA LYS A 10 12.59 3.34 16.09
C LYS A 10 11.76 4.60 16.36
N ALA A 11 11.21 4.73 17.57
CA ALA A 11 10.63 5.98 18.03
C ALA A 11 11.65 7.12 17.87
N SER A 12 11.17 8.29 17.47
CA SER A 12 12.01 9.48 17.37
C SER A 12 12.32 9.98 18.78
N ASP A 13 13.57 10.35 19.00
CA ASP A 13 13.99 11.05 20.22
C ASP A 13 13.63 12.55 20.15
N ASP A 14 13.09 13.02 19.01
CA ASP A 14 12.68 14.41 18.81
C ASP A 14 11.33 14.71 19.46
N THR A 15 11.40 15.29 20.65
CA THR A 15 10.25 15.76 21.44
C THR A 15 9.76 17.15 21.02
N ARG A 16 10.34 17.75 19.96
CA ARG A 16 9.95 19.08 19.47
C ARG A 16 8.61 19.11 18.74
N GLY A 17 8.07 17.94 18.36
CA GLY A 17 6.73 17.81 17.81
C GLY A 17 5.66 17.79 18.91
N ALA A 18 4.48 18.36 18.63
CA ALA A 18 3.33 18.34 19.54
C ALA A 18 2.75 16.92 19.76
N LEU A 19 3.12 15.95 18.92
CA LEU A 19 2.66 14.57 18.99
C LEU A 19 3.60 13.73 19.86
N ARG A 20 3.05 13.13 20.92
CA ARG A 20 3.74 12.06 21.65
C ARG A 20 3.86 10.86 20.69
N ASN A 21 5.07 10.32 20.51
CA ASN A 21 5.39 9.14 19.69
C ASN A 21 5.53 9.35 18.16
N SER A 22 6.40 10.26 17.71
CA SER A 22 6.86 10.26 16.32
C SER A 22 7.84 9.10 16.04
N PHE A 23 7.99 8.70 14.77
CA PHE A 23 8.88 7.61 14.36
C PHE A 23 9.97 8.10 13.42
N SER A 24 11.18 7.56 13.61
CA SER A 24 12.34 7.86 12.77
C SER A 24 12.44 6.93 11.55
N SER A 25 13.50 7.09 10.76
CA SER A 25 13.85 6.17 9.68
C SER A 25 14.85 5.08 10.10
N ALA A 26 15.14 4.94 11.39
CA ALA A 26 16.00 3.87 11.90
C ALA A 26 15.17 2.60 12.18
N LEU A 27 15.76 1.43 11.94
CA LEU A 27 15.17 0.16 12.36
C LEU A 27 15.19 0.03 13.88
N ARG A 28 14.18 -0.65 14.42
CA ARG A 28 14.15 -1.11 15.81
C ARG A 28 14.29 -2.64 15.87
N GLU A 29 14.69 -3.16 17.02
CA GLU A 29 14.88 -4.61 17.22
C GLU A 29 13.57 -5.40 17.15
N ASN A 30 12.50 -4.88 17.76
CA ASN A 30 11.20 -5.54 17.85
C ASN A 30 10.12 -4.65 17.28
N MET A 31 9.29 -5.15 16.38
CA MET A 31 8.17 -4.40 15.80
C MET A 31 7.21 -3.81 16.86
N ALA A 32 6.65 -2.63 16.57
CA ALA A 32 5.59 -1.95 17.33
C ALA A 32 4.23 -2.13 16.68
N PHE A 33 3.19 -2.07 17.50
CA PHE A 33 1.81 -1.98 17.07
C PHE A 33 1.15 -0.77 17.72
N GLY A 34 0.13 -0.23 17.07
CA GLY A 34 -0.51 0.99 17.53
C GLY A 34 -1.68 1.42 16.68
N TYR A 35 -2.23 2.57 17.04
CA TYR A 35 -3.18 3.27 16.20
C TYR A 35 -2.74 4.72 15.99
N VAL A 36 -3.17 5.27 14.86
CA VAL A 36 -3.00 6.69 14.53
C VAL A 36 -4.35 7.31 14.20
N ASP A 37 -4.62 8.46 14.81
CA ASP A 37 -5.83 9.24 14.54
C ASP A 37 -5.48 10.33 13.54
N VAL A 38 -6.20 10.40 12.42
CA VAL A 38 -6.01 11.38 11.35
C VAL A 38 -7.30 12.17 11.17
N SER A 39 -7.23 13.51 11.15
CA SER A 39 -8.37 14.32 10.72
C SER A 39 -8.39 14.45 9.21
N VAL A 40 -9.59 14.43 8.63
CA VAL A 40 -9.82 14.67 7.20
C VAL A 40 -10.67 15.94 7.10
N PRO A 41 -10.25 16.96 6.36
CA PRO A 41 -10.97 18.22 6.31
C PRO A 41 -12.30 18.08 5.55
N PRO A 42 -13.34 18.86 5.86
CA PRO A 42 -14.59 18.84 5.11
C PRO A 42 -14.43 19.21 3.63
N THR A 43 -13.37 19.95 3.30
CA THR A 43 -13.01 20.39 1.94
C THR A 43 -12.23 19.34 1.15
N HIS A 44 -12.05 18.14 1.71
CA HIS A 44 -11.20 17.10 1.15
C HIS A 44 -11.57 16.73 -0.29
N LYS A 45 -10.55 16.56 -1.12
CA LYS A 45 -10.69 16.13 -2.53
C LYS A 45 -10.08 14.75 -2.73
N ILE A 46 -10.77 13.93 -3.51
CA ILE A 46 -10.32 12.58 -3.82
C ILE A 46 -8.90 12.60 -4.39
N GLY A 47 -8.01 11.83 -3.76
CA GLY A 47 -6.60 11.68 -4.12
C GLY A 47 -5.66 12.69 -3.45
N GLU A 48 -6.18 13.75 -2.84
CA GLU A 48 -5.38 14.81 -2.23
C GLU A 48 -4.98 14.46 -0.79
N ILE A 49 -3.80 14.91 -0.37
CA ILE A 49 -3.47 15.03 1.05
C ILE A 49 -3.29 16.52 1.27
N GLU A 50 -4.29 17.17 1.84
CA GLU A 50 -4.28 18.60 2.05
C GLU A 50 -3.22 18.94 3.11
N ARG A 51 -2.19 19.72 2.71
CA ARG A 51 -1.09 20.15 3.56
C ARG A 51 -0.92 21.68 3.46
N PRO A 52 -0.38 22.32 4.51
CA PRO A 52 -0.05 23.73 4.48
C PRO A 52 0.85 24.08 3.30
N LYS A 53 0.45 25.09 2.55
CA LYS A 53 1.19 25.59 1.39
C LYS A 53 2.13 26.69 1.85
N LEU A 54 3.42 26.36 1.99
CA LEU A 54 4.49 27.32 2.31
C LEU A 54 4.50 28.55 1.38
N TRP A 55 4.20 28.36 0.09
CA TRP A 55 4.09 29.44 -0.90
C TRP A 55 2.87 30.36 -0.70
N LYS A 56 1.89 29.93 0.10
CA LYS A 56 0.77 30.74 0.58
C LYS A 56 0.99 31.29 1.99
N LEU A 57 2.18 31.12 2.57
CA LEU A 57 2.49 31.51 3.95
C LEU A 57 1.64 30.76 4.99
N GLU A 58 1.16 29.56 4.66
CA GLU A 58 0.52 28.65 5.61
C GLU A 58 1.61 27.85 6.34
N PHE A 59 1.84 28.15 7.62
CA PHE A 59 2.92 27.56 8.42
C PHE A 59 2.43 26.57 9.48
N ALA A 60 1.11 26.43 9.66
CA ALA A 60 0.51 25.55 10.66
C ALA A 60 -0.53 24.63 10.03
N GLU A 61 -0.62 23.39 10.54
CA GLU A 61 -1.63 22.43 10.13
C GLU A 61 -2.97 22.73 10.82
N GLU A 62 -3.91 23.27 10.04
CA GLU A 62 -5.30 23.46 10.46
C GLU A 62 -6.20 22.27 10.10
N PRO A 63 -6.93 21.65 11.05
CA PRO A 63 -7.67 20.41 10.79
C PRO A 63 -8.90 20.55 9.90
N THR A 64 -9.44 21.76 9.82
CA THR A 64 -10.57 22.09 8.94
C THR A 64 -10.12 22.26 7.50
N GLU A 65 -8.82 22.41 7.26
CA GLU A 65 -8.23 22.68 5.95
C GLU A 65 -7.27 21.58 5.50
N HIS A 66 -6.68 20.84 6.44
CA HIS A 66 -5.60 19.89 6.21
C HIS A 66 -5.90 18.51 6.77
N MET A 67 -5.38 17.51 6.05
CA MET A 67 -5.29 16.16 6.58
C MET A 67 -4.05 16.08 7.48
N MET A 68 -4.25 15.75 8.75
CA MET A 68 -3.18 15.79 9.76
C MET A 68 -3.31 14.68 10.79
N ILE A 69 -2.17 14.25 11.32
CA ILE A 69 -2.11 13.31 12.44
C ILE A 69 -2.48 14.05 13.72
N ARG A 70 -3.33 13.42 14.53
CA ARG A 70 -3.90 13.95 15.78
C ARG A 70 -3.37 13.24 17.00
N ASP A 71 -3.23 11.92 16.92
CA ASP A 71 -2.75 11.09 18.00
C ASP A 71 -2.01 9.88 17.44
N ILE A 72 -0.98 9.44 18.16
CA ILE A 72 -0.24 8.21 17.89
C ILE A 72 -0.09 7.48 19.22
N ALA A 73 -0.70 6.30 19.31
CA ALA A 73 -0.60 5.47 20.51
C ALA A 73 0.01 4.12 20.17
N LEU A 74 1.03 3.74 20.93
CA LEU A 74 1.57 2.39 20.94
C LEU A 74 0.78 1.51 21.90
N VAL A 75 0.53 0.28 21.48
CA VAL A 75 -0.13 -0.74 22.31
C VAL A 75 0.63 -2.06 22.21
N ASP A 76 0.46 -2.93 23.20
CA ASP A 76 0.96 -4.30 23.11
C ASP A 76 0.14 -5.13 22.11
N SER A 77 0.63 -6.33 21.79
CA SER A 77 0.00 -7.22 20.82
C SER A 77 -1.40 -7.69 21.22
N THR A 78 -1.68 -7.84 22.52
CA THR A 78 -2.97 -8.28 23.03
C THR A 78 -4.00 -7.18 22.82
N ARG A 79 -3.67 -5.95 23.26
CA ARG A 79 -4.53 -4.80 23.02
C ARG A 79 -4.68 -4.50 21.53
N PHE A 80 -3.65 -4.74 20.73
CA PHE A 80 -3.75 -4.60 19.28
C PHE A 80 -4.74 -5.60 18.66
N ALA A 81 -4.73 -6.85 19.11
CA ALA A 81 -5.72 -7.84 18.69
C ALA A 81 -7.14 -7.44 19.09
N ASP A 82 -7.33 -6.88 20.29
CA ASP A 82 -8.62 -6.32 20.73
C ASP A 82 -9.06 -5.18 19.82
N LEU A 83 -8.17 -4.26 19.47
CA LEU A 83 -8.47 -3.15 18.56
C LEU A 83 -8.91 -3.65 17.17
N ILE A 84 -8.28 -4.70 16.63
CA ILE A 84 -8.71 -5.31 15.36
C ILE A 84 -10.15 -5.82 15.49
N ASN A 85 -10.49 -6.48 16.60
CA ASN A 85 -11.83 -7.00 16.84
C ASN A 85 -12.87 -5.88 17.04
N GLU A 86 -12.56 -4.86 17.84
CA GLU A 86 -13.41 -3.68 18.06
C GLU A 86 -13.76 -2.98 16.74
N TYR A 87 -12.77 -2.84 15.85
CA TYR A 87 -12.93 -2.17 14.56
C TYR A 87 -13.88 -2.86 13.60
N ARG A 88 -14.03 -4.19 13.71
CA ARG A 88 -14.89 -4.97 12.81
C ARG A 88 -16.38 -4.75 13.08
N GLY A 89 -16.72 -4.07 14.17
CA GLY A 89 -18.10 -3.84 14.58
C GLY A 89 -18.80 -5.11 15.08
N PRO A 90 -20.05 -4.99 15.54
CA PRO A 90 -20.77 -6.07 16.22
C PRO A 90 -21.01 -7.30 15.33
N ASP A 91 -21.16 -7.12 14.02
CA ASP A 91 -21.33 -8.24 13.08
C ASP A 91 -20.01 -8.93 12.72
N GLY A 92 -18.87 -8.34 13.11
CA GLY A 92 -17.55 -8.92 12.92
C GLY A 92 -17.21 -9.20 11.45
N ARG A 93 -17.74 -8.44 10.48
CA ARG A 93 -17.65 -8.76 9.04
C ARG A 93 -16.77 -7.83 8.21
N LYS A 94 -16.26 -6.75 8.78
CA LYS A 94 -15.51 -5.76 8.02
C LYS A 94 -14.18 -6.34 7.54
N PRO A 95 -13.86 -6.25 6.24
CA PRO A 95 -12.55 -6.67 5.74
C PRO A 95 -11.47 -5.72 6.26
N THR A 96 -10.22 -6.19 6.27
CA THR A 96 -9.07 -5.32 6.49
C THR A 96 -8.55 -4.81 5.16
N VAL A 97 -8.31 -3.51 5.03
CA VAL A 97 -7.51 -2.94 3.94
C VAL A 97 -6.15 -2.60 4.51
N LEU A 98 -5.15 -3.39 4.16
CA LEU A 98 -3.79 -3.27 4.68
C LEU A 98 -2.86 -2.72 3.59
N PHE A 99 -2.37 -1.50 3.81
CA PHE A 99 -1.48 -0.79 2.92
C PHE A 99 0.00 -0.96 3.31
N VAL A 100 0.88 -1.15 2.32
CA VAL A 100 2.33 -1.18 2.51
C VAL A 100 2.98 -0.17 1.56
N HIS A 101 3.60 0.86 2.13
CA HIS A 101 4.18 1.96 1.37
C HIS A 101 5.48 1.59 0.64
N GLY A 102 5.92 2.46 -0.27
CA GLY A 102 7.14 2.30 -1.06
C GLY A 102 8.38 2.94 -0.43
N TYR A 103 9.44 3.09 -1.24
CA TYR A 103 10.66 3.80 -0.89
C TYR A 103 10.42 5.31 -0.68
N ASN A 104 11.33 5.99 0.01
CA ASN A 104 11.24 7.43 0.27
C ASN A 104 9.91 7.86 0.94
N VAL A 105 9.55 7.20 2.03
CA VAL A 105 8.30 7.49 2.77
C VAL A 105 8.59 7.56 4.26
N SER A 106 8.12 8.62 4.93
CA SER A 106 8.15 8.74 6.39
C SER A 106 6.99 7.95 7.03
N PHE A 107 7.00 7.79 8.36
CA PHE A 107 5.84 7.22 9.04
C PHE A 107 4.57 8.05 8.79
N ASP A 108 4.70 9.37 8.89
CA ASP A 108 3.58 10.29 8.77
C ASP A 108 2.99 10.28 7.36
N ASP A 109 3.84 10.26 6.32
CA ASP A 109 3.37 10.14 4.94
C ASP A 109 2.65 8.81 4.69
N ALA A 110 3.13 7.71 5.28
CA ALA A 110 2.45 6.42 5.19
C ALA A 110 1.08 6.44 5.90
N ALA A 111 0.98 7.07 7.07
CA ALA A 111 -0.25 7.22 7.82
C ALA A 111 -1.27 8.08 7.06
N LEU A 112 -0.86 9.27 6.60
CA LEU A 112 -1.70 10.20 5.85
C LEU A 112 -2.16 9.60 4.52
N ARG A 113 -1.27 8.92 3.78
CA ARG A 113 -1.66 8.24 2.54
C ARG A 113 -2.66 7.11 2.80
N THR A 114 -2.49 6.35 3.87
CA THR A 114 -3.45 5.30 4.25
C THR A 114 -4.80 5.90 4.62
N ALA A 115 -4.83 7.01 5.38
CA ALA A 115 -6.06 7.73 5.69
C ALA A 115 -6.77 8.21 4.42
N GLN A 116 -6.04 8.84 3.52
CA GLN A 116 -6.56 9.31 2.23
C GLN A 116 -7.15 8.16 1.41
N ILE A 117 -6.41 7.07 1.22
CA ILE A 117 -6.90 5.89 0.49
C ILE A 117 -8.16 5.34 1.15
N ALA A 118 -8.15 5.13 2.46
CA ALA A 118 -9.29 4.57 3.18
C ALA A 118 -10.54 5.48 3.11
N TYR A 119 -10.35 6.79 3.27
CA TYR A 119 -11.41 7.78 3.19
C TYR A 119 -12.03 7.84 1.79
N ASP A 120 -11.19 7.84 0.75
CA ASP A 120 -11.63 7.97 -0.64
C ASP A 120 -12.25 6.68 -1.20
N LEU A 121 -11.74 5.52 -0.77
CA LEU A 121 -12.33 4.25 -1.13
C LEU A 121 -13.72 4.08 -0.53
N ARG A 122 -14.05 4.72 0.59
CA ARG A 122 -15.36 4.60 1.27
C ARG A 122 -15.80 3.14 1.49
N ILE A 123 -14.84 2.26 1.75
CA ILE A 123 -15.09 0.86 2.09
C ILE A 123 -15.25 0.78 3.60
N ASP A 124 -16.36 0.20 4.06
CA ASP A 124 -16.54 -0.12 5.47
C ASP A 124 -15.59 -1.25 5.87
N SER A 125 -14.37 -0.87 6.25
CA SER A 125 -13.22 -1.74 6.44
C SER A 125 -12.43 -1.32 7.67
N VAL A 126 -11.51 -2.18 8.12
CA VAL A 126 -10.46 -1.83 9.07
C VAL A 126 -9.27 -1.27 8.27
N PRO A 127 -9.01 0.04 8.27
CA PRO A 127 -7.88 0.60 7.55
C PRO A 127 -6.61 0.40 8.37
N ALA A 128 -5.62 -0.24 7.76
CA ALA A 128 -4.35 -0.55 8.40
C ALA A 128 -3.16 -0.29 7.48
N PHE A 129 -1.99 -0.05 8.06
CA PHE A 129 -0.75 0.05 7.29
C PHE A 129 0.46 -0.54 8.00
N PHE A 130 1.37 -1.09 7.21
CA PHE A 130 2.70 -1.45 7.68
C PHE A 130 3.68 -0.35 7.29
N SER A 131 4.27 0.29 8.30
CA SER A 131 5.31 1.31 8.10
C SER A 131 6.68 0.70 8.36
N TRP A 132 7.37 0.30 7.30
CA TRP A 132 8.75 -0.17 7.37
C TRP A 132 9.72 1.01 7.40
N ALA A 133 10.92 0.85 7.93
CA ALA A 133 11.88 1.93 8.17
C ALA A 133 12.57 2.51 6.92
N SER A 134 11.79 2.91 5.91
CA SER A 134 12.28 3.70 4.79
C SER A 134 12.92 5.00 5.30
N ARG A 135 14.01 5.39 4.64
CA ARG A 135 14.83 6.56 4.90
C ARG A 135 14.09 7.88 4.73
N ALA A 136 12.98 7.90 3.99
CA ALA A 136 12.32 9.14 3.57
C ALA A 136 13.30 10.10 2.87
N ASP A 137 14.26 9.53 2.13
CA ASP A 137 15.25 10.25 1.35
C ASP A 137 15.37 9.59 -0.03
N PRO A 138 15.11 10.33 -1.12
CA PRO A 138 15.16 9.77 -2.48
C PRO A 138 16.58 9.33 -2.89
N SER A 139 17.63 9.84 -2.24
CA SER A 139 19.03 9.45 -2.51
C SER A 139 19.43 8.13 -1.86
N GLN A 140 18.65 7.65 -0.88
CA GLN A 140 18.99 6.47 -0.08
C GLN A 140 18.32 5.19 -0.60
N TYR A 141 18.16 5.08 -1.93
CA TYR A 141 17.43 4.00 -2.59
C TYR A 141 17.96 2.60 -2.20
N MET A 142 19.28 2.40 -2.25
CA MET A 142 19.89 1.10 -1.95
C MET A 142 19.78 0.74 -0.45
N GLN A 143 19.81 1.74 0.43
CA GLN A 143 19.59 1.54 1.86
C GLN A 143 18.13 1.15 2.13
N ASP A 144 17.18 1.78 1.43
CA ASP A 144 15.76 1.43 1.49
C ASP A 144 15.51 0.01 0.99
N GLU A 145 16.18 -0.41 -0.09
CA GLU A 145 16.09 -1.77 -0.61
C GLU A 145 16.54 -2.82 0.43
N ASN A 146 17.69 -2.60 1.07
CA ASN A 146 18.17 -3.47 2.14
C ASN A 146 17.23 -3.45 3.36
N THR A 147 16.69 -2.29 3.70
CA THR A 147 15.78 -2.14 4.85
C THR A 147 14.42 -2.81 4.58
N ALA A 148 13.93 -2.78 3.33
CA ALA A 148 12.74 -3.50 2.92
C ALA A 148 12.90 -5.01 3.11
N LEU A 149 14.05 -5.59 2.72
CA LEU A 149 14.36 -7.00 2.95
C LEU A 149 14.36 -7.34 4.45
N GLN A 150 14.98 -6.51 5.29
CA GLN A 150 15.00 -6.67 6.74
C GLN A 150 13.60 -6.56 7.38
N SER A 151 12.64 -5.94 6.69
CA SER A 151 11.29 -5.71 7.19
C SER A 151 10.32 -6.87 6.91
N ILE A 152 10.73 -7.86 6.10
CA ILE A 152 9.90 -9.02 5.75
C ILE A 152 9.44 -9.82 6.99
N PRO A 153 10.31 -10.20 7.94
CA PRO A 153 9.88 -10.96 9.11
C PRO A 153 8.85 -10.21 9.96
N ASP A 154 8.98 -8.89 10.07
CA ASP A 154 8.04 -8.06 10.82
C ASP A 154 6.69 -7.92 10.10
N PHE A 155 6.70 -7.73 8.78
CA PHE A 155 5.46 -7.74 8.01
C PHE A 155 4.71 -9.08 8.14
N LYS A 156 5.41 -10.22 8.15
CA LYS A 156 4.77 -11.53 8.42
C LYS A 156 4.10 -11.58 9.79
N LYS A 157 4.76 -11.07 10.84
CA LYS A 157 4.16 -10.99 12.19
C LYS A 157 2.89 -10.13 12.15
N PHE A 158 2.94 -8.99 11.45
CA PHE A 158 1.81 -8.09 11.31
C PHE A 158 0.63 -8.73 10.59
N LEU A 159 0.89 -9.34 9.44
CA LEU A 159 -0.13 -10.03 8.64
C LEU A 159 -0.76 -11.17 9.44
N ARG A 160 0.04 -11.91 10.22
CA ARG A 160 -0.45 -12.98 11.10
C ARG A 160 -1.42 -12.45 12.15
N LEU A 161 -1.14 -11.30 12.77
CA LEU A 161 -2.06 -10.70 13.74
C LEU A 161 -3.43 -10.38 13.13
N PHE A 162 -3.45 -9.83 11.91
CA PHE A 162 -4.71 -9.66 11.19
C PHE A 162 -5.34 -11.00 10.85
N ALA A 163 -4.64 -11.94 10.23
CA ALA A 163 -5.25 -13.20 9.84
C ALA A 163 -5.82 -14.04 11.00
N LEU A 164 -5.23 -13.91 12.20
CA LEU A 164 -5.70 -14.59 13.42
C LEU A 164 -6.86 -13.87 14.11
N ASN A 165 -6.96 -12.54 13.98
CA ASN A 165 -7.93 -11.72 14.73
C ASN A 165 -8.95 -10.98 13.84
N SER A 166 -8.75 -10.92 12.54
CA SER A 166 -9.63 -10.24 11.59
C SER A 166 -10.67 -11.19 10.98
N SER A 167 -11.77 -10.62 10.51
CA SER A 167 -12.79 -11.36 9.74
C SER A 167 -12.20 -11.67 8.40
N ASP A 168 -12.05 -12.96 8.12
CA ASP A 168 -11.99 -13.73 6.86
C ASP A 168 -11.28 -13.15 5.61
N ARG A 169 -11.24 -11.83 5.40
CA ARG A 169 -10.88 -11.13 4.18
C ARG A 169 -9.91 -9.97 4.46
N ILE A 170 -8.68 -10.13 3.99
CA ILE A 170 -7.63 -9.13 3.98
C ILE A 170 -7.38 -8.73 2.52
N PHE A 171 -7.53 -7.44 2.25
CA PHE A 171 -7.10 -6.79 1.03
C PHE A 171 -5.72 -6.20 1.25
N LEU A 172 -4.73 -6.69 0.50
CA LEU A 172 -3.36 -6.18 0.55
C LEU A 172 -3.13 -5.20 -0.60
N VAL A 173 -2.67 -4.00 -0.28
CA VAL A 173 -2.29 -2.99 -1.27
C VAL A 173 -0.84 -2.62 -1.02
N ALA A 174 0.04 -3.01 -1.93
CA ALA A 174 1.46 -2.73 -1.84
C ALA A 174 1.90 -1.75 -2.94
N HIS A 175 2.66 -0.73 -2.57
CA HIS A 175 3.16 0.27 -3.51
C HIS A 175 4.67 0.17 -3.70
N SER A 176 5.13 0.24 -4.94
CA SER A 176 6.55 0.36 -5.31
C SER A 176 7.41 -0.69 -4.57
N MET A 177 8.44 -0.27 -3.84
CA MET A 177 9.35 -1.15 -3.10
C MET A 177 8.67 -1.94 -1.96
N GLY A 178 7.54 -1.48 -1.43
CA GLY A 178 6.72 -2.25 -0.49
C GLY A 178 6.17 -3.55 -1.09
N SER A 179 6.05 -3.61 -2.42
CA SER A 179 5.69 -4.83 -3.14
C SER A 179 6.69 -5.95 -2.89
N ARG A 180 7.99 -5.63 -2.77
CA ARG A 180 9.05 -6.62 -2.45
C ARG A 180 8.76 -7.30 -1.12
N ILE A 181 8.45 -6.50 -0.09
CA ILE A 181 8.14 -6.98 1.26
C ILE A 181 6.93 -7.91 1.22
N VAL A 182 5.84 -7.45 0.59
CA VAL A 182 4.57 -8.19 0.57
C VAL A 182 4.69 -9.47 -0.24
N THR A 183 5.24 -9.44 -1.46
CA THR A 183 5.30 -10.64 -2.30
C THR A 183 6.25 -11.69 -1.77
N GLN A 184 7.37 -11.28 -1.17
CA GLN A 184 8.30 -12.22 -0.56
C GLN A 184 7.70 -12.83 0.71
N ALA A 185 7.12 -12.01 1.59
CA ALA A 185 6.45 -12.50 2.79
C ALA A 185 5.31 -13.47 2.47
N LEU A 186 4.44 -13.13 1.51
CA LEU A 186 3.34 -14.00 1.11
C LEU A 186 3.84 -15.32 0.51
N THR A 187 4.81 -15.29 -0.40
CA THR A 187 5.38 -16.51 -0.98
C THR A 187 5.95 -17.44 0.10
N GLU A 188 6.67 -16.89 1.08
CA GLU A 188 7.23 -17.66 2.20
C GLU A 188 6.13 -18.17 3.15
N MET A 189 5.10 -17.37 3.44
CA MET A 189 3.98 -17.76 4.32
C MET A 189 3.03 -18.76 3.66
N ILE A 190 2.87 -18.74 2.34
CA ILE A 190 2.07 -19.73 1.61
C ILE A 190 2.61 -21.14 1.84
N GLN A 191 3.94 -21.28 1.87
CA GLN A 191 4.60 -22.58 2.09
C GLN A 191 4.57 -22.98 3.57
N ALA A 192 4.81 -22.03 4.47
CA ALA A 192 4.95 -22.33 5.90
C ALA A 192 3.62 -22.38 6.67
N GLU A 193 2.67 -21.50 6.32
CA GLU A 193 1.45 -21.21 7.09
C GLU A 193 0.24 -20.97 6.14
N PRO A 194 -0.13 -21.93 5.27
CA PRO A 194 -1.17 -21.71 4.25
C PRO A 194 -2.53 -21.30 4.84
N ALA A 195 -2.88 -21.77 6.03
CA ALA A 195 -4.09 -21.35 6.73
C ALA A 195 -4.16 -19.83 6.96
N ILE A 196 -3.01 -19.18 7.21
CA ILE A 196 -2.93 -17.73 7.39
C ILE A 196 -3.15 -17.00 6.07
N THR A 197 -2.57 -17.50 4.97
CA THR A 197 -2.63 -16.82 3.67
C THR A 197 -3.97 -16.95 2.98
N THR A 198 -4.80 -17.96 3.32
CA THR A 198 -6.19 -18.05 2.84
C THR A 198 -7.06 -16.85 3.22
N ARG A 199 -6.67 -16.08 4.25
CA ARG A 199 -7.35 -14.83 4.61
C ARG A 199 -7.09 -13.69 3.63
N VAL A 200 -6.04 -13.78 2.81
CA VAL A 200 -5.71 -12.77 1.80
C VAL A 200 -6.55 -13.03 0.55
N VAL A 201 -7.54 -12.18 0.31
CA VAL A 201 -8.52 -12.38 -0.77
C VAL A 201 -8.26 -11.51 -2.00
N GLN A 202 -7.33 -10.56 -1.91
CA GLN A 202 -6.85 -9.78 -3.04
C GLN A 202 -5.48 -9.20 -2.70
N LEU A 203 -4.53 -9.35 -3.61
CA LEU A 203 -3.28 -8.60 -3.64
C LEU A 203 -3.35 -7.57 -4.76
N VAL A 204 -3.17 -6.30 -4.42
CA VAL A 204 -3.02 -5.20 -5.36
C VAL A 204 -1.58 -4.72 -5.31
N LEU A 205 -0.91 -4.75 -6.46
CA LEU A 205 0.43 -4.22 -6.64
C LEU A 205 0.35 -2.94 -7.46
N ALA A 206 0.71 -1.83 -6.84
CA ALA A 206 0.74 -0.52 -7.46
C ALA A 206 2.18 -0.15 -7.82
N ALA A 207 2.45 -0.01 -9.13
CA ALA A 207 3.76 0.31 -9.66
C ALA A 207 4.89 -0.51 -8.99
N PRO A 208 4.78 -1.85 -8.90
CA PRO A 208 5.69 -2.65 -8.10
C PRO A 208 7.12 -2.54 -8.62
N ASP A 209 8.02 -2.21 -7.69
CA ASP A 209 9.45 -2.29 -7.92
C ASP A 209 9.92 -3.74 -7.70
N LEU A 210 9.56 -4.63 -8.62
CA LEU A 210 9.97 -6.04 -8.65
C LEU A 210 10.65 -6.34 -9.98
N ASP A 211 11.62 -7.25 -10.00
CA ASP A 211 12.16 -7.75 -11.27
C ASP A 211 11.03 -8.44 -12.05
N ALA A 212 10.81 -8.05 -13.30
CA ALA A 212 9.70 -8.53 -14.12
C ALA A 212 9.76 -10.04 -14.37
N THR A 213 10.96 -10.59 -14.51
CA THR A 213 11.20 -12.02 -14.73
C THR A 213 10.92 -12.79 -13.44
N VAL A 214 11.50 -12.35 -12.31
CA VAL A 214 11.22 -12.95 -10.99
C VAL A 214 9.74 -12.89 -10.66
N PHE A 215 9.09 -11.76 -10.95
CA PHE A 215 7.66 -11.60 -10.73
C PHE A 215 6.85 -12.62 -11.53
N ARG A 216 7.09 -12.71 -12.84
CA ARG A 216 6.37 -13.65 -13.72
C ARG A 216 6.65 -15.11 -13.41
N GLU A 217 7.90 -15.46 -13.12
CA GLU A 217 8.35 -16.86 -13.09
C GLU A 217 8.35 -17.47 -11.70
N GLN A 218 8.38 -16.66 -10.63
CA GLN A 218 8.45 -17.14 -9.26
C GLN A 218 7.27 -16.66 -8.41
N ILE A 219 7.00 -15.35 -8.42
CA ILE A 219 5.98 -14.75 -7.53
C ILE A 219 4.56 -15.10 -7.99
N VAL A 220 4.27 -14.94 -9.28
CA VAL A 220 2.93 -15.22 -9.82
C VAL A 220 2.55 -16.69 -9.62
N PRO A 221 3.37 -17.69 -9.98
CA PRO A 221 3.04 -19.09 -9.72
C PRO A 221 2.83 -19.40 -8.23
N ALA A 222 3.62 -18.79 -7.34
CA ALA A 222 3.49 -19.01 -5.90
C ALA A 222 2.20 -18.41 -5.32
N ILE A 223 1.80 -17.22 -5.74
CA ILE A 223 0.66 -16.49 -5.18
C ILE A 223 -0.64 -16.84 -5.91
N ALA A 224 -0.68 -16.65 -7.23
CA ALA A 224 -1.89 -16.90 -8.03
C ALA A 224 -2.19 -18.41 -8.13
N GLY A 225 -1.18 -19.27 -8.06
CA GLY A 225 -1.35 -20.72 -7.95
C GLY A 225 -2.14 -21.16 -6.70
N GLN A 226 -2.14 -20.34 -5.64
CA GLN A 226 -2.96 -20.56 -4.43
C GLN A 226 -4.34 -19.88 -4.50
N ARG A 227 -4.76 -19.47 -5.70
CA ARG A 227 -6.03 -18.77 -5.96
C ARG A 227 -6.16 -17.44 -5.21
N ILE A 228 -5.05 -16.82 -4.80
CA ILE A 228 -5.05 -15.44 -4.32
C ILE A 228 -5.11 -14.53 -5.56
N PRO A 229 -6.20 -13.77 -5.76
CA PRO A 229 -6.28 -12.81 -6.84
C PRO A 229 -5.17 -11.78 -6.82
N LEU A 230 -4.54 -11.54 -7.98
CA LEU A 230 -3.51 -10.53 -8.13
C LEU A 230 -3.92 -9.48 -9.18
N THR A 231 -3.89 -8.21 -8.80
CA THR A 231 -4.09 -7.07 -9.71
C THR A 231 -2.85 -6.21 -9.72
N LEU A 232 -2.34 -5.90 -10.91
CA LEU A 232 -1.12 -5.14 -11.14
C LEU A 232 -1.47 -3.84 -11.87
N TYR A 233 -1.18 -2.69 -11.26
CA TYR A 233 -1.18 -1.40 -11.94
C TYR A 233 0.24 -1.04 -12.35
N ALA A 234 0.46 -0.87 -13.66
CA ALA A 234 1.76 -0.57 -14.24
C ALA A 234 1.68 0.70 -15.10
N SER A 235 2.74 1.50 -15.15
CA SER A 235 2.78 2.72 -15.97
C SER A 235 4.13 2.85 -16.67
N SER A 236 4.10 3.15 -17.97
CA SER A 236 5.33 3.43 -18.72
C SER A 236 5.93 4.81 -18.38
N ARG A 237 5.13 5.69 -17.74
CA ARG A 237 5.53 7.04 -17.31
C ARG A 237 6.16 7.08 -15.91
N ASP A 238 6.28 5.94 -15.24
CA ASP A 238 6.85 5.87 -13.89
C ASP A 238 8.37 6.11 -13.91
N LYS A 239 8.77 7.33 -13.56
CA LYS A 239 10.19 7.74 -13.53
C LYS A 239 10.99 7.00 -12.47
N THR A 240 10.39 6.69 -11.33
CA THR A 240 11.06 5.94 -10.25
C THR A 240 11.42 4.54 -10.73
N LEU A 241 10.49 3.84 -11.36
CA LEU A 241 10.73 2.49 -11.89
C LEU A 241 11.70 2.51 -13.06
N GLN A 242 11.74 3.57 -13.86
CA GLN A 242 12.78 3.75 -14.87
C GLN A 242 14.18 3.89 -14.25
N ILE A 243 14.30 4.63 -13.14
CA ILE A 243 15.56 4.73 -12.37
C ILE A 243 15.94 3.36 -11.79
N SER A 244 15.00 2.67 -11.13
CA SER A 244 15.22 1.32 -10.60
C SER A 244 15.68 0.36 -11.70
N SER A 245 15.01 0.35 -12.86
CA SER A 245 15.37 -0.50 -13.99
C SER A 245 16.81 -0.28 -14.46
N ARG A 246 17.27 0.97 -14.47
CA ARG A 246 18.67 1.31 -14.81
C ARG A 246 19.66 0.83 -13.75
N ILE A 247 19.34 1.01 -12.47
CA ILE A 247 20.20 0.57 -11.35
C ILE A 247 20.39 -0.96 -11.39
N HIS A 248 19.32 -1.71 -11.65
CA HIS A 248 19.35 -3.18 -11.61
C HIS A 248 19.73 -3.83 -12.94
N GLY A 249 19.72 -3.09 -14.05
CA GLY A 249 19.95 -3.65 -15.38
C GLY A 249 18.84 -4.60 -15.86
N CYS A 250 17.64 -4.56 -15.25
CA CYS A 250 16.51 -5.42 -15.58
C CYS A 250 15.19 -4.65 -15.69
N CYS A 251 14.20 -5.22 -16.36
CA CYS A 251 12.87 -4.62 -16.44
C CYS A 251 12.13 -4.76 -15.10
N ARG A 252 11.35 -3.74 -14.71
CA ARG A 252 10.54 -3.78 -13.48
C ARG A 252 9.09 -4.13 -13.80
N ALA A 253 8.46 -4.93 -12.95
CA ALA A 253 7.10 -5.42 -13.14
C ALA A 253 6.05 -4.29 -13.18
N GLY A 254 6.32 -3.14 -12.56
CA GLY A 254 5.45 -1.97 -12.60
C GLY A 254 5.60 -1.08 -13.84
N LEU A 255 6.50 -1.39 -14.79
CA LEU A 255 6.60 -0.64 -16.05
C LEU A 255 5.49 -1.07 -17.01
N GLY A 256 4.67 -0.12 -17.47
CA GLY A 256 3.55 -0.33 -18.39
C GLY A 256 3.93 -0.26 -19.87
N GLY A 257 2.94 -0.06 -20.74
CA GLY A 257 3.13 -0.05 -22.20
C GLY A 257 3.68 -1.36 -22.72
N ASP A 258 4.66 -1.32 -23.62
CA ASP A 258 5.29 -2.52 -24.22
C ASP A 258 6.07 -3.38 -23.22
N ARG A 259 6.28 -2.88 -21.99
CA ARG A 259 7.01 -3.56 -20.91
C ARG A 259 6.08 -4.19 -19.88
N ILE A 260 4.77 -4.04 -20.03
CA ILE A 260 3.80 -4.56 -19.07
C ILE A 260 3.97 -6.08 -18.91
N VAL A 261 4.05 -6.53 -17.66
CA VAL A 261 4.06 -7.96 -17.39
C VAL A 261 2.66 -8.51 -17.60
N ILE A 262 2.56 -9.57 -18.39
CA ILE A 262 1.32 -10.29 -18.65
C ILE A 262 1.57 -11.74 -18.23
N ALA A 263 0.76 -12.24 -17.30
CA ALA A 263 0.88 -13.59 -16.75
C ALA A 263 -0.49 -14.16 -16.38
N GLU A 264 -0.63 -15.49 -16.44
CA GLU A 264 -1.87 -16.15 -16.02
C GLU A 264 -2.10 -15.95 -14.52
N GLY A 265 -3.36 -15.70 -14.13
CA GLY A 265 -3.71 -15.39 -12.74
C GLY A 265 -3.45 -13.94 -12.31
N VAL A 266 -2.94 -13.08 -13.22
CA VAL A 266 -2.72 -11.65 -12.95
C VAL A 266 -3.62 -10.77 -13.81
N GLU A 267 -4.37 -9.89 -13.17
CA GLU A 267 -5.06 -8.78 -13.83
C GLU A 267 -4.08 -7.62 -14.03
N SER A 268 -3.44 -7.59 -15.20
CA SER A 268 -2.45 -6.57 -15.55
C SER A 268 -3.13 -5.35 -16.18
N ILE A 269 -2.95 -4.18 -15.58
CA ILE A 269 -3.61 -2.93 -15.94
C ILE A 269 -2.55 -1.90 -16.31
N ASP A 270 -2.52 -1.53 -17.58
CA ASP A 270 -1.74 -0.41 -18.10
C ASP A 270 -2.42 0.91 -17.70
N ALA A 271 -1.88 1.51 -16.67
CA ALA A 271 -2.29 2.79 -16.14
C ALA A 271 -1.39 3.93 -16.66
N THR A 272 -0.72 3.75 -17.80
CA THR A 272 0.06 4.81 -18.48
C THR A 272 -0.76 6.07 -18.80
N SER A 273 -2.05 5.91 -19.10
CA SER A 273 -2.95 7.02 -19.44
C SER A 273 -3.40 7.85 -18.25
N ILE A 274 -3.09 7.42 -17.03
CA ILE A 274 -3.41 8.11 -15.78
C ILE A 274 -2.14 8.25 -14.92
N ASP A 275 -2.19 9.07 -13.88
CA ASP A 275 -1.09 9.14 -12.91
C ASP A 275 -1.22 7.98 -11.90
N THR A 276 -0.24 7.07 -11.91
CA THR A 276 -0.13 5.96 -10.97
C THR A 276 0.66 6.30 -9.71
N SER A 277 1.14 7.54 -9.59
CA SER A 277 2.04 7.93 -8.52
C SER A 277 1.28 8.00 -7.18
N PHE A 278 1.25 6.91 -6.42
CA PHE A 278 0.78 6.96 -5.02
C PHE A 278 1.70 7.83 -4.13
N LEU A 279 2.90 8.18 -4.60
CA LEU A 279 3.92 8.94 -3.87
C LEU A 279 4.52 10.12 -4.66
N GLY A 280 3.89 10.58 -5.75
CA GLY A 280 4.41 11.68 -6.57
C GLY A 280 3.75 13.03 -6.24
N HIS A 281 4.57 14.07 -6.08
CA HIS A 281 4.13 15.45 -5.97
C HIS A 281 3.22 15.88 -7.15
N SER A 282 2.03 16.38 -6.80
CA SER A 282 1.31 17.48 -7.47
C SER A 282 0.59 17.27 -8.81
N TYR A 283 -0.01 16.12 -9.12
CA TYR A 283 -1.06 16.06 -10.16
C TYR A 283 -2.25 15.16 -9.77
N PHE A 284 -3.16 15.73 -8.99
CA PHE A 284 -4.29 15.04 -8.35
C PHE A 284 -5.49 14.74 -9.27
N ALA A 285 -5.60 15.43 -10.42
CA ALA A 285 -6.73 15.21 -11.35
C ALA A 285 -6.71 13.81 -11.99
N GLU A 286 -5.58 13.10 -11.96
CA GLU A 286 -5.37 11.84 -12.66
C GLU A 286 -5.37 10.59 -11.74
N THR A 287 -5.41 10.75 -10.40
CA THR A 287 -5.45 9.61 -9.44
C THR A 287 -6.87 9.14 -9.11
N ARG A 288 -7.90 9.96 -9.35
CA ARG A 288 -9.30 9.62 -9.11
C ARG A 288 -9.79 8.38 -9.88
N PRO A 289 -9.47 8.19 -11.17
CA PRO A 289 -9.81 6.96 -11.89
C PRO A 289 -9.26 5.70 -11.21
N LEU A 290 -8.01 5.76 -10.71
CA LEU A 290 -7.37 4.64 -10.01
C LEU A 290 -8.07 4.30 -8.70
N LEU A 291 -8.41 5.30 -7.88
CA LEU A 291 -9.13 5.09 -6.62
C LEU A 291 -10.56 4.57 -6.87
N THR A 292 -11.21 5.06 -7.93
CA THR A 292 -12.54 4.56 -8.33
C THR A 292 -12.47 3.10 -8.77
N ASP A 293 -11.47 2.75 -9.58
CA ASP A 293 -11.24 1.37 -10.05
C ASP A 293 -10.87 0.43 -8.88
N LEU A 294 -10.07 0.92 -7.92
CA LEU A 294 -9.75 0.20 -6.70
C LEU A 294 -10.97 0.00 -5.80
N ASN A 295 -11.87 0.99 -5.70
CA ASN A 295 -13.15 0.81 -5.01
C ASN A 295 -14.00 -0.29 -5.68
N LEU A 296 -14.13 -0.26 -7.01
CA LEU A 296 -14.88 -1.29 -7.75
C LEU A 296 -14.31 -2.70 -7.52
N LEU A 297 -12.98 -2.82 -7.47
CA LEU A 297 -12.31 -4.08 -7.16
C LEU A 297 -12.57 -4.53 -5.72
N LEU A 298 -12.32 -3.68 -4.73
CA LEU A 298 -12.31 -4.08 -3.31
C LEU A 298 -13.71 -4.09 -2.68
N ALA A 299 -14.56 -3.12 -3.01
CA ALA A 299 -15.91 -3.00 -2.46
C ALA A 299 -16.91 -3.92 -3.15
N GLN A 300 -16.83 -4.01 -4.49
CA GLN A 300 -17.80 -4.74 -5.30
C GLN A 300 -17.28 -6.09 -5.82
N GLY A 301 -15.97 -6.36 -5.67
CA GLY A 301 -15.37 -7.61 -6.14
C GLY A 301 -15.27 -7.71 -7.66
N LEU A 302 -15.41 -6.61 -8.39
CA LEU A 302 -15.41 -6.62 -9.85
C LEU A 302 -14.02 -6.94 -10.39
N ARG A 303 -13.94 -8.02 -11.16
CA ARG A 303 -12.74 -8.42 -11.93
C ARG A 303 -12.52 -7.45 -13.09
N ALA A 304 -11.30 -7.39 -13.60
CA ALA A 304 -10.87 -6.38 -14.58
C ALA A 304 -11.80 -6.29 -15.81
N ALA A 305 -12.28 -7.42 -16.32
CA ALA A 305 -13.23 -7.46 -17.45
C ALA A 305 -14.58 -6.78 -17.17
N SER A 306 -14.98 -6.69 -15.90
CA SER A 306 -16.26 -6.14 -15.47
C SER A 306 -16.14 -4.72 -14.91
N ARG A 307 -14.93 -4.14 -14.86
CA ARG A 307 -14.71 -2.78 -14.35
C ARG A 307 -14.90 -1.76 -15.50
N PRO A 308 -15.88 -0.84 -15.42
CA PRO A 308 -16.26 0.03 -16.54
C PRO A 308 -15.19 1.02 -16.99
N LEU A 309 -14.24 1.35 -16.10
CA LEU A 309 -13.09 2.21 -16.41
C LEU A 309 -12.03 1.49 -17.24
N LEU A 310 -12.11 0.17 -17.40
CA LEU A 310 -11.08 -0.63 -18.04
C LEU A 310 -11.53 -1.12 -19.43
N GLY A 311 -10.65 -0.97 -20.41
CA GLY A 311 -10.77 -1.56 -21.74
C GLY A 311 -9.82 -2.75 -21.88
N PRO A 312 -10.21 -3.86 -22.54
CA PRO A 312 -9.29 -4.94 -22.85
C PRO A 312 -8.34 -4.50 -23.98
N ARG A 313 -7.05 -4.81 -23.86
CA ARG A 313 -6.07 -4.66 -24.94
C ARG A 313 -5.73 -6.05 -25.47
N PRO A 314 -6.15 -6.40 -26.70
CA PRO A 314 -5.86 -7.70 -27.29
C PRO A 314 -4.39 -7.74 -27.73
N ALA A 315 -3.50 -8.12 -26.82
CA ALA A 315 -2.09 -8.40 -27.11
C ALA A 315 -1.74 -9.77 -26.51
N GLY A 316 -2.03 -10.84 -27.24
CA GLY A 316 -1.81 -12.22 -26.78
C GLY A 316 -2.74 -12.68 -25.65
N ARG A 317 -2.67 -13.98 -25.33
CA ARG A 317 -3.26 -14.54 -24.11
C ARG A 317 -2.17 -14.60 -23.04
N PRO A 318 -2.44 -14.22 -21.78
CA PRO A 318 -3.70 -13.66 -21.28
C PRO A 318 -3.92 -12.18 -21.67
N THR A 319 -5.20 -11.75 -21.67
CA THR A 319 -5.59 -10.36 -21.96
C THR A 319 -5.17 -9.42 -20.82
N HIS A 320 -4.60 -8.27 -21.18
CA HIS A 320 -4.35 -7.17 -20.23
C HIS A 320 -5.33 -6.02 -20.50
N TYR A 321 -5.38 -5.07 -19.56
CA TYR A 321 -6.36 -3.99 -19.56
C TYR A 321 -5.67 -2.62 -19.57
N TYR A 322 -6.40 -1.58 -19.93
CA TYR A 322 -5.97 -0.18 -19.86
C TYR A 322 -7.12 0.70 -19.37
N PHE A 323 -6.81 1.86 -18.80
CA PHE A 323 -7.83 2.85 -18.45
C PHE A 323 -8.40 3.50 -19.71
N ARG A 324 -9.73 3.42 -19.88
CA ARG A 324 -10.46 4.12 -20.94
C ARG A 324 -10.31 5.63 -20.75
N GLN A 325 -10.15 6.35 -21.87
CA GLN A 325 -10.21 7.81 -21.90
C GLN A 325 -11.65 8.30 -21.93
#